data_AF-A0A7S3HDI2-F1
#
_entry.id   AF-A0A7S3HDI2-F1
#
_cell.length_a   1.000
_cell.length_b   1.000
_cell.length_c   1.000
_cell.angle_alpha   90.00
_cell.angle_beta   90.00
_cell.angle_gamma   90.00
#
_symmetry.space_group_name_H-M   'P 1'
#
loop_
_entity.id
_entity.type
_entity.pdbx_description
1 polymer ?
#
loop_
_entity_poly.entity_id
_entity_poly.type
_entity_poly.pdbx_seq_one_letter_code
_entity_poly.pdbx_strand_id
1 'polypeptide(L)'
;GMADDGERETSTKGATVRVWGKQQEPEKSRLASAEKRYGLTWQELHAYKDRMLFPQLPTVMGVEELPKDISLCNTVFRGLDRCLTQMTLNENPNQPYARMQICKPHWLRFVKCVKRRDELIMRSV
;
A
#
# COMPACT_ATOMS: atom_id res chain seq x y z
N GLY A 1 -53.92 18.29 -16.12
CA GLY A 1 -53.16 18.00 -14.89
C GLY A 1 -52.06 17.03 -15.25
N MET A 2 -50.78 17.41 -15.10
CA MET A 2 -50.01 17.34 -13.82
C MET A 2 -49.77 15.87 -13.43
N ALA A 3 -48.57 15.37 -13.14
CA ALA A 3 -47.18 15.81 -13.14
C ALA A 3 -46.35 14.49 -13.14
N ASP A 4 -45.25 14.36 -13.89
CA ASP A 4 -43.85 14.43 -13.41
C ASP A 4 -43.64 14.01 -11.94
N ASP A 5 -42.99 12.86 -11.72
CA ASP A 5 -42.46 12.46 -10.40
C ASP A 5 -41.11 11.70 -10.58
N GLY A 6 -40.04 12.47 -10.59
CA GLY A 6 -39.02 12.40 -9.52
C GLY A 6 -38.09 11.18 -9.47
N GLU A 7 -36.90 11.34 -10.05
CA GLU A 7 -35.67 10.70 -9.59
C GLU A 7 -35.48 10.84 -8.06
N ARG A 8 -35.08 9.75 -7.40
CA ARG A 8 -34.40 9.84 -6.10
C ARG A 8 -33.26 8.84 -6.03
N GLU A 9 -32.10 9.28 -6.51
CA GLU A 9 -30.79 8.75 -6.14
C GLU A 9 -30.68 8.63 -4.61
N THR A 10 -30.64 7.41 -4.08
CA THR A 10 -30.18 7.19 -2.71
C THR A 10 -28.65 7.24 -2.69
N SER A 11 -28.14 8.47 -2.73
CA SER A 11 -26.79 8.84 -2.33
C SER A 11 -26.54 8.34 -0.90
N THR A 12 -25.89 7.18 -0.76
CA THR A 12 -25.38 6.62 0.49
C THR A 12 -24.24 7.50 1.03
N LYS A 13 -24.61 8.64 1.60
CA LYS A 13 -23.74 9.52 2.37
C LYS A 13 -23.33 8.79 3.65
N GLY A 14 -22.02 8.62 3.81
CA GLY A 14 -21.42 7.98 4.98
C GLY A 14 -21.95 8.58 6.28
N ALA A 15 -22.68 7.76 7.03
CA ALA A 15 -23.21 8.13 8.33
C ALA A 15 -22.07 8.21 9.35
N THR A 16 -21.84 9.40 9.90
CA THR A 16 -21.01 9.58 11.09
C THR A 16 -21.84 9.22 12.33
N VAL A 17 -21.58 8.05 12.91
CA VAL A 17 -22.22 7.64 14.15
C VAL A 17 -21.60 8.43 15.30
N ARG A 18 -22.41 9.27 15.96
CA ARG A 18 -21.99 9.99 17.17
C ARG A 18 -22.18 9.07 18.38
N VAL A 19 -21.12 8.40 18.80
CA VAL A 19 -21.02 7.81 20.15
C VAL A 19 -20.39 8.86 21.07
N TRP A 20 -20.94 9.01 22.27
CA TRP A 20 -20.63 10.03 23.28
C TRP A 20 -19.18 10.56 23.26
N GLY A 21 -19.05 11.89 23.09
CA GLY A 21 -17.88 12.67 23.47
C GLY A 21 -16.69 12.73 22.51
N LYS A 22 -16.63 11.91 21.47
CA LYS A 22 -15.60 12.03 20.42
C LYS A 22 -16.24 11.81 19.06
N GLN A 23 -16.27 12.86 18.24
CA GLN A 23 -16.71 12.76 16.84
C GLN A 23 -15.81 11.71 16.17
N GLN A 24 -16.36 10.51 15.93
CA GLN A 24 -15.62 9.43 15.32
C GLN A 24 -15.47 9.81 13.84
N GLU A 25 -14.31 10.36 13.50
CA GLU A 25 -13.94 10.66 12.11
C GLU A 25 -14.26 9.43 11.24
N PRO A 26 -14.93 9.62 10.09
CA PRO A 26 -15.25 8.51 9.22
C PRO A 26 -13.96 7.77 8.87
N GLU A 27 -14.01 6.44 8.84
CA GLU A 27 -12.84 5.58 8.63
C GLU A 27 -12.00 6.00 7.42
N LYS A 28 -12.66 6.45 6.35
CA LYS A 28 -12.06 7.03 5.14
C LYS A 28 -11.18 8.25 5.42
N SER A 29 -11.59 9.14 6.32
CA SER A 29 -10.81 10.34 6.70
C SER A 29 -9.59 9.97 7.55
N ARG A 30 -9.73 8.97 8.44
CA ARG A 30 -8.61 8.43 9.24
C ARG A 30 -7.55 7.79 8.35
N LEU A 31 -7.98 7.01 7.35
CA LEU A 31 -7.10 6.41 6.35
C LEU A 31 -6.38 7.49 5.53
N ALA A 32 -7.12 8.41 4.91
CA ALA A 32 -6.54 9.48 4.09
C ALA A 32 -5.53 10.34 4.87
N SER A 33 -5.83 10.63 6.14
CA SER A 33 -4.90 11.32 7.03
C SER A 33 -3.63 10.51 7.30
N ALA A 34 -3.74 9.20 7.52
CA ALA A 34 -2.60 8.32 7.72
C ALA A 34 -1.74 8.24 6.46
N GLU A 35 -2.34 8.03 5.30
CA GLU A 35 -1.64 7.96 4.01
C GLU A 35 -0.87 9.26 3.72
N LYS A 36 -1.51 10.41 3.93
CA LYS A 36 -0.85 11.73 3.77
C LYS A 36 0.31 11.92 4.75
N ARG A 37 0.17 11.51 6.01
CA ARG A 37 1.23 11.63 7.03
C ARG A 37 2.40 10.71 6.76
N TYR A 38 2.13 9.49 6.29
CA TYR A 38 3.15 8.47 6.16
C TYR A 38 3.78 8.41 4.77
N GLY A 39 3.13 8.98 3.75
CA GLY A 39 3.63 9.01 2.37
C GLY A 39 3.62 7.62 1.71
N LEU A 40 2.66 6.79 2.11
CA LEU A 40 2.46 5.41 1.71
C LEU A 40 0.95 5.17 1.74
N THR A 41 0.39 4.56 0.70
CA THR A 41 -1.00 4.14 0.72
C THR A 41 -1.17 2.79 1.42
N TRP A 42 -2.35 2.57 2.00
CA TRP A 42 -2.65 1.28 2.61
C TRP A 42 -2.64 0.14 1.59
N GLN A 43 -3.10 0.42 0.38
CA GLN A 43 -3.08 -0.52 -0.73
C GLN A 43 -1.65 -0.92 -1.12
N GLU A 44 -0.73 0.04 -1.24
CA GLU A 44 0.68 -0.25 -1.52
C GLU A 44 1.32 -1.14 -0.45
N LEU A 45 0.96 -0.93 0.82
CA LEU A 45 1.47 -1.74 1.91
C LEU A 45 0.99 -3.18 1.85
N HIS A 46 -0.23 -3.42 1.36
CA HIS A 46 -0.77 -4.78 1.17
C HIS A 46 -0.28 -5.44 -0.12
N ALA A 47 -0.04 -4.66 -1.17
CA ALA A 47 0.51 -5.12 -2.45
C ALA A 47 2.05 -5.19 -2.46
N TYR A 48 2.71 -5.09 -1.30
CA TYR A 48 4.18 -5.05 -1.22
C TYR A 48 4.86 -6.29 -1.80
N LYS A 49 4.19 -7.45 -1.76
CA LYS A 49 4.69 -8.70 -2.35
C LYS A 49 4.71 -8.63 -3.88
N ASP A 50 3.76 -7.93 -4.48
CA ASP A 50 3.68 -7.76 -5.94
C ASP A 50 4.86 -6.94 -6.46
N ARG A 51 5.41 -6.03 -5.63
CA ARG A 51 6.63 -5.28 -5.98
C ARG A 51 7.89 -6.13 -6.03
N MET A 52 7.88 -7.35 -5.50
CA MET A 52 8.96 -8.30 -5.70
C MET A 52 8.90 -8.98 -7.07
N LEU A 53 7.73 -8.99 -7.73
CA LEU A 53 7.65 -9.46 -9.10
C LEU A 53 8.50 -8.56 -10.00
N PHE A 54 9.05 -9.16 -11.05
CA PHE A 54 9.78 -8.41 -12.06
C PHE A 54 8.83 -7.53 -12.87
N PRO A 55 9.29 -6.36 -13.37
CA PRO A 55 8.54 -5.62 -14.37
C PRO A 55 8.35 -6.49 -15.61
N GLN A 56 7.30 -6.21 -16.40
CA GLN A 56 7.16 -6.87 -17.68
C GLN A 56 8.36 -6.54 -18.57
N LEU A 57 9.09 -7.58 -18.93
CA LEU A 57 10.30 -7.48 -19.75
C LEU A 57 9.90 -7.33 -21.22
N PRO A 58 10.59 -6.50 -22.02
CA PRO A 58 10.36 -6.42 -23.47
C PRO A 58 10.53 -7.80 -24.14
N THR A 59 9.68 -8.09 -25.12
CA THR A 59 9.59 -9.42 -25.80
C THR A 59 10.88 -9.86 -26.51
N VAL A 60 11.85 -8.95 -26.69
CA VAL A 60 13.13 -9.19 -27.36
C VAL A 60 14.30 -9.50 -26.43
N MET A 61 14.08 -9.60 -25.11
CA MET A 61 15.16 -9.90 -24.17
C MET A 61 15.58 -11.37 -24.19
N GLY A 62 16.89 -11.61 -24.35
CA GLY A 62 17.50 -12.91 -24.07
C GLY A 62 17.52 -13.15 -22.55
N VAL A 63 17.05 -14.32 -22.11
CA VAL A 63 16.99 -14.73 -20.69
C VAL A 63 18.37 -14.66 -19.99
N GLU A 64 19.47 -14.63 -20.75
CA GLU A 64 20.85 -14.53 -20.25
C GLU A 64 21.29 -13.12 -19.81
N GLU A 65 20.57 -12.05 -20.17
CA GLU A 65 20.96 -10.66 -19.83
C GLU A 65 20.44 -10.18 -18.47
N LEU A 66 19.59 -10.97 -17.80
CA LEU A 66 19.12 -10.64 -16.45
C LEU A 66 20.28 -10.76 -15.44
N PRO A 67 20.53 -9.74 -14.61
CA PRO A 67 21.59 -9.78 -13.61
C PRO A 67 21.40 -11.00 -12.69
N LYS A 68 22.41 -11.89 -12.62
CA LYS A 68 22.35 -13.15 -11.84
C LYS A 68 22.09 -12.93 -10.35
N ASP A 69 22.36 -11.74 -9.82
CA ASP A 69 22.06 -11.31 -8.44
C ASP A 69 20.70 -10.61 -8.30
N ILE A 70 19.65 -11.31 -8.75
CA ILE A 70 18.23 -11.02 -8.45
C ILE A 70 17.98 -10.90 -6.92
N SER A 71 18.92 -11.39 -6.11
CA SER A 71 18.88 -11.40 -4.65
C SER A 71 19.01 -10.02 -3.98
N LEU A 72 19.32 -8.95 -4.74
CA LEU A 72 19.59 -7.59 -4.25
C LEU A 72 18.59 -7.08 -3.18
N CYS A 73 17.31 -7.40 -3.32
CA CYS A 73 16.27 -6.92 -2.42
C CYS A 73 15.74 -7.97 -1.44
N ASN A 74 16.20 -9.23 -1.47
CA ASN A 74 15.65 -10.30 -0.64
C ASN A 74 15.77 -10.01 0.85
N THR A 75 16.93 -9.54 1.31
CA THR A 75 17.15 -9.21 2.72
C THR A 75 16.26 -8.04 3.17
N VAL A 76 16.10 -7.04 2.30
CA VAL A 76 15.27 -5.87 2.58
C VAL A 76 13.79 -6.25 2.61
N PHE A 77 13.36 -7.08 1.65
CA PHE A 77 12.02 -7.64 1.58
C PHE A 77 11.69 -8.46 2.83
N ARG A 78 12.56 -9.39 3.23
CA ARG A 78 12.38 -10.20 4.46
C ARG A 78 12.25 -9.32 5.70
N GLY A 79 12.97 -8.21 5.78
CA GLY A 79 12.84 -7.24 6.87
C GLY A 79 11.47 -6.56 6.90
N LEU A 80 10.93 -6.17 5.74
CA LEU A 80 9.59 -5.61 5.62
C LEU A 80 8.51 -6.66 5.92
N ASP A 81 8.61 -7.85 5.33
CA ASP A 81 7.68 -8.97 5.50
C ASP A 81 7.57 -9.39 6.97
N ARG A 82 8.72 -9.49 7.67
CA ARG A 82 8.74 -9.77 9.12
C ARG A 82 8.04 -8.67 9.91
N CYS A 83 8.32 -7.39 9.61
CA CYS A 83 7.66 -6.28 10.30
C CYS A 83 6.14 -6.33 10.10
N LEU A 84 5.69 -6.46 8.86
CA LEU A 84 4.26 -6.50 8.54
C LEU A 84 3.56 -7.70 9.18
N THR A 85 4.16 -8.88 9.09
CA THR A 85 3.62 -10.10 9.70
C THR A 85 3.52 -9.95 11.23
N GLN A 86 4.56 -9.44 11.89
CA GLN A 86 4.54 -9.21 13.33
C GLN A 86 3.49 -8.17 13.73
N MET A 87 3.30 -7.12 12.93
CA MET A 87 2.32 -6.08 13.22
C MET A 87 0.88 -6.51 12.94
N THR A 88 0.65 -7.41 12.00
CA THR A 88 -0.65 -8.04 11.77
C THR A 88 -1.00 -8.99 12.92
N LEU A 89 -0.03 -9.75 13.43
CA LEU A 89 -0.26 -10.63 14.59
C LEU A 89 -0.56 -9.85 15.88
N ASN A 90 0.07 -8.69 16.05
CA ASN A 90 -0.11 -7.82 17.22
C ASN A 90 -1.06 -6.65 16.92
N GLU A 91 -2.02 -6.82 16.00
CA GLU A 91 -2.90 -5.74 15.58
C GLU A 91 -3.76 -5.24 16.74
N ASN A 92 -3.71 -3.93 16.99
CA ASN A 92 -4.52 -3.28 18.00
C ASN A 92 -5.75 -2.63 17.32
N PRO A 93 -6.99 -3.01 17.67
CA PRO A 93 -8.20 -2.45 17.04
C PRO A 93 -8.35 -0.94 17.23
N ASN A 94 -7.72 -0.37 18.27
CA ASN A 94 -7.74 1.08 18.50
C ASN A 94 -6.78 1.83 17.55
N GLN A 95 -5.81 1.15 16.94
CA GLN A 95 -4.77 1.73 16.09
C GLN A 95 -4.51 0.90 14.82
N PRO A 96 -5.51 0.74 13.93
CA PRO A 96 -5.40 -0.11 12.74
C PRO A 96 -4.26 0.32 11.80
N TYR A 97 -3.96 1.62 11.74
CA TYR A 97 -2.93 2.18 10.85
C TYR A 97 -1.54 2.26 11.50
N ALA A 98 -1.36 1.80 12.75
CA ALA A 98 -0.05 1.86 13.43
C ALA A 98 1.04 1.10 12.66
N ARG A 99 0.68 0.00 11.98
CA ARG A 99 1.62 -0.77 11.15
C ARG A 99 2.26 0.05 10.03
N MET A 100 1.53 1.03 9.47
CA MET A 100 2.09 1.92 8.44
C MET A 100 3.24 2.75 9.01
N GLN A 101 3.08 3.26 10.23
CA GLN A 101 4.10 4.05 10.90
C GLN A 101 5.28 3.18 11.33
N ILE A 102 5.01 2.03 11.95
CA ILE A 102 6.02 1.15 12.53
C ILE A 102 6.88 0.51 11.43
N CYS A 103 6.27 0.05 10.34
CA CYS A 103 7.00 -0.57 9.23
C CYS A 103 7.52 0.43 8.19
N LYS A 104 7.26 1.74 8.35
CA LYS A 104 7.75 2.80 7.46
C LYS A 104 9.26 2.73 7.13
N PRO A 105 10.20 2.58 8.10
CA PRO A 105 11.62 2.50 7.77
C PRO A 105 11.96 1.28 6.91
N HIS A 106 11.28 0.15 7.12
CA HIS A 106 11.44 -1.04 6.29
C HIS A 106 10.86 -0.82 4.88
N TRP A 107 9.70 -0.18 4.80
CA TRP A 107 9.04 0.18 3.55
C TRP A 107 9.93 1.07 2.68
N LEU A 108 10.49 2.15 3.23
CA LEU A 108 11.34 3.09 2.49
C LEU A 108 12.59 2.40 1.93
N ARG A 109 13.22 1.52 2.72
CA ARG A 109 14.36 0.73 2.24
C ARG A 109 13.95 -0.22 1.12
N PHE A 110 12.82 -0.90 1.26
CA PHE A 110 12.28 -1.82 0.27
C PHE A 110 12.01 -1.13 -1.06
N VAL A 111 11.25 -0.03 -1.05
CA VAL A 111 10.92 0.73 -2.27
C VAL A 111 12.18 1.26 -2.96
N LYS A 112 13.15 1.78 -2.19
CA LYS A 112 14.42 2.22 -2.76
C LYS A 112 15.19 1.08 -3.42
N CYS A 113 15.16 -0.11 -2.83
CA CYS A 113 15.80 -1.29 -3.41
C CYS A 113 15.11 -1.72 -4.70
N VAL A 114 13.79 -1.88 -4.70
CA VAL A 114 13.01 -2.28 -5.88
C VAL A 114 13.20 -1.29 -7.02
N LYS A 115 13.13 0.02 -6.74
CA LYS A 115 13.39 1.05 -7.75
C LYS A 115 14.78 0.91 -8.38
N ARG A 116 15.82 0.70 -7.56
CA ARG A 116 17.19 0.50 -8.06
C ARG A 116 17.32 -0.80 -8.87
N ARG A 117 16.68 -1.88 -8.44
CA ARG A 117 16.64 -3.15 -9.18
C ARG A 117 16.03 -2.94 -10.55
N ASP A 118 14.86 -2.31 -10.61
CA ASP A 118 14.14 -2.09 -11.85
C ASP A 118 14.91 -1.16 -12.79
N GLU A 119 15.55 -0.10 -12.27
CA GLU A 119 16.46 0.76 -13.04
C GLU A 119 17.66 0.00 -13.62
N LEU A 120 18.22 -0.97 -12.89
CA LEU A 120 19.32 -1.80 -13.39
C LEU A 120 18.86 -2.72 -14.52
N ILE A 121 17.71 -3.39 -14.33
CA ILE A 121 17.11 -4.27 -15.34
C ILE A 121 16.76 -3.49 -16.61
N MET A 122 16.23 -2.27 -16.45
CA MET A 122 15.87 -1.40 -17.56
C MET A 122 17.08 -0.74 -18.25
N ARG A 123 18.27 -0.78 -17.66
CA ARG A 123 19.52 -0.31 -18.29
C ARG A 123 20.31 -1.44 -18.94
N SER A 124 20.03 -2.69 -18.57
CA SER A 124 20.60 -3.86 -19.23
C SER A 124 19.83 -4.25 -20.49
N VAL A 125 18.72 -3.56 -20.80
CA VAL A 125 18.03 -3.55 -22.11
C VAL A 125 18.40 -2.32 -22.92
#